data_AF-A0A7H0H6S4-F1
#
_entry.id   AF-A0A7H0H6S4-F1
#
_cell.length_a   1.000
_cell.length_b   1.000
_cell.length_c   1.000
_cell.angle_alpha   90.00
_cell.angle_beta   90.00
_cell.angle_gamma   90.00
#
_symmetry.space_group_name_H-M   'P 1'
#
loop_
_entity.id
_entity.type
_entity.pdbx_description
1 polymer ?
#
loop_
_entity_poly.entity_id
_entity_poly.type
_entity_poly.pdbx_seq_one_letter_code
_entity_poly.pdbx_strand_id
1 'polypeptide(L)'
;MSRPASGLEEPLPGLVAVGLGATVSDLGDGMFLGITADRRLFVASAGVRAVIDLGVRREELLATTWRGDGGPIRRQYRVVPGFATLGSLALGRDVRLVRGYRSRAGRWGVTGPRLLIDGAWLRPAEVEALLPPADAPRNAAVARVADVRALYGRMLTDVAYRIENSALFDSSVALTSRFETELAAWSDLSDVTPAEELVRCSAAVQVSFDAARANAETLGIGHLPETARDDARRAAGAARLAANAGTEAERVVAHATVVRILSSLGLYYLPAPTRLQVED
;
A
#
# COMPACT_ATOMS: atom_id res chain seq x y z
N MET A 1 -20.63 -15.95 -18.01
CA MET A 1 -20.71 -14.58 -17.49
C MET A 1 -19.63 -14.40 -16.45
N SER A 2 -18.49 -13.84 -16.84
CA SER A 2 -17.35 -13.64 -15.95
C SER A 2 -17.65 -12.51 -14.97
N ARG A 3 -17.58 -12.82 -13.67
CA ARG A 3 -17.47 -11.82 -12.61
C ARG A 3 -16.16 -11.05 -12.81
N PRO A 4 -16.15 -9.71 -12.82
CA PRO A 4 -14.89 -8.99 -12.71
C PRO A 4 -14.34 -9.25 -11.31
N ALA A 5 -13.09 -9.73 -11.26
CA ALA A 5 -12.32 -9.85 -10.04
C ALA A 5 -11.95 -8.45 -9.56
N SER A 6 -12.84 -7.79 -8.80
CA SER A 6 -12.48 -6.61 -8.04
C SER A 6 -11.79 -7.07 -6.76
N GLY A 7 -10.46 -7.24 -6.80
CA GLY A 7 -9.60 -7.39 -5.63
C GLY A 7 -9.49 -6.09 -4.83
N LEU A 8 -10.60 -5.37 -4.68
CA LEU A 8 -10.68 -4.15 -3.90
C LEU A 8 -10.99 -4.53 -2.47
N GLU A 9 -10.02 -4.31 -1.59
CA GLU A 9 -10.07 -4.53 -0.14
C GLU A 9 -11.37 -3.98 0.45
N GLU A 10 -12.02 -4.74 1.33
CA GLU A 10 -13.16 -4.24 2.11
C GLU A 10 -12.63 -3.27 3.17
N PRO A 11 -12.84 -1.95 3.06
CA PRO A 11 -12.30 -0.99 4.05
C PRO A 11 -12.97 -1.16 5.42
N LEU A 12 -14.19 -1.70 5.43
CA LEU A 12 -14.99 -2.03 6.61
C LEU A 12 -15.83 -3.27 6.28
N PRO A 13 -16.12 -4.15 7.25
CA PRO A 13 -16.95 -5.33 7.03
C PRO A 13 -18.32 -4.96 6.43
N GLY A 14 -18.59 -5.45 5.22
CA GLY A 14 -19.86 -5.19 4.52
C GLY A 14 -19.86 -3.99 3.57
N LEU A 15 -18.73 -3.26 3.45
CA LEU A 15 -18.49 -2.33 2.36
C LEU A 15 -17.53 -2.93 1.34
N VAL A 16 -17.92 -2.88 0.08
CA VAL A 16 -17.07 -3.25 -1.04
C VAL A 16 -16.74 -1.98 -1.81
N ALA A 17 -15.45 -1.71 -2.03
CA ALA A 17 -15.05 -0.58 -2.85
C ALA A 17 -15.54 -0.76 -4.30
N VAL A 18 -16.04 0.32 -4.91
CA VAL A 18 -16.53 0.34 -6.28
C VAL A 18 -15.98 1.54 -7.02
N GLY A 19 -15.62 1.34 -8.29
CA GLY A 19 -15.18 2.43 -9.14
C GLY A 19 -16.28 3.47 -9.36
N LEU A 20 -15.92 4.76 -9.42
CA LEU A 20 -16.88 5.84 -9.66
C LEU A 20 -17.55 5.75 -11.05
N GLY A 21 -16.93 5.02 -11.98
CA GLY A 21 -17.47 4.71 -13.30
C GLY A 21 -18.38 3.49 -13.35
N ALA A 22 -18.59 2.77 -12.24
CA ALA A 22 -19.52 1.65 -12.22
C ALA A 22 -20.94 2.13 -12.53
N THR A 23 -21.62 1.47 -13.48
CA THR A 23 -22.97 1.85 -13.88
C THR A 23 -23.97 1.47 -12.80
N VAL A 24 -24.98 2.28 -12.63
CA VAL A 24 -26.03 2.11 -11.62
C VAL A 24 -26.81 0.81 -11.88
N SER A 25 -26.93 0.36 -13.13
CA SER A 25 -27.51 -0.93 -13.50
C SER A 25 -26.66 -2.13 -13.08
N ASP A 26 -25.33 -2.04 -13.20
CA ASP A 26 -24.42 -3.15 -12.82
C ASP A 26 -24.36 -3.35 -11.30
N LEU A 27 -24.78 -2.32 -10.56
CA LEU A 27 -24.65 -2.28 -9.13
C LEU A 27 -25.87 -2.82 -8.36
N GLY A 28 -26.97 -3.19 -9.04
CA GLY A 28 -28.15 -3.87 -8.47
C GLY A 28 -28.87 -3.12 -7.33
N ASP A 29 -29.73 -3.82 -6.57
CA ASP A 29 -30.53 -3.30 -5.44
C ASP A 29 -29.68 -2.99 -4.18
N GLY A 30 -28.60 -2.23 -4.34
CA GLY A 30 -27.69 -1.81 -3.29
C GLY A 30 -27.82 -0.35 -2.90
N MET A 31 -27.21 0.01 -1.76
CA MET A 31 -26.86 1.39 -1.46
C MET A 31 -25.37 1.64 -1.70
N PHE A 32 -25.09 2.80 -2.26
CA PHE A 32 -23.76 3.28 -2.59
C PHE A 32 -23.43 4.47 -1.70
N LEU A 33 -22.23 4.47 -1.15
CA LEU A 33 -21.67 5.57 -0.39
C LEU A 33 -20.53 6.17 -1.22
N GLY A 34 -20.72 7.39 -1.67
CA GLY A 34 -19.69 8.24 -2.25
C GLY A 34 -19.12 9.19 -1.20
N ILE A 35 -17.81 9.43 -1.28
CA ILE A 35 -17.10 10.37 -0.41
C ILE A 35 -16.35 11.37 -1.27
N THR A 36 -16.43 12.65 -0.92
CA THR A 36 -15.68 13.74 -1.55
C THR A 36 -14.31 13.94 -0.90
N ALA A 37 -13.45 14.74 -1.53
CA ALA A 37 -12.14 15.09 -0.96
C ALA A 37 -12.27 15.77 0.41
N ASP A 38 -13.28 16.62 0.59
CA ASP A 38 -13.60 17.31 1.85
C ASP A 38 -14.53 16.50 2.77
N ARG A 39 -14.58 15.18 2.59
CA ARG A 39 -15.29 14.20 3.43
C ARG A 39 -16.82 14.41 3.52
N ARG A 40 -17.41 15.12 2.57
CA ARG A 40 -18.86 15.14 2.39
C ARG A 40 -19.35 13.80 1.87
N LEU A 41 -20.56 13.48 2.29
CA LEU A 41 -21.15 12.18 2.06
C LEU A 41 -22.25 12.28 1.02
N PHE A 42 -22.16 11.39 0.06
CA PHE A 42 -23.14 11.16 -0.97
C PHE A 42 -23.65 9.73 -0.83
N VAL A 43 -24.95 9.52 -0.80
CA VAL A 43 -25.52 8.17 -0.82
C VAL A 43 -26.44 8.05 -2.01
N ALA A 44 -26.35 6.94 -2.74
CA ALA A 44 -27.26 6.64 -3.83
C ALA A 44 -27.83 5.23 -3.68
N SER A 45 -29.03 5.02 -4.18
CA SER A 45 -29.54 3.70 -4.53
C SER A 45 -30.23 3.81 -5.87
N ALA A 46 -30.39 2.71 -6.57
CA ALA A 46 -31.27 2.66 -7.72
C ALA A 46 -32.12 1.41 -7.71
N GLY A 47 -33.26 1.51 -8.37
CA GLY A 47 -34.17 0.40 -8.56
C GLY A 47 -34.96 0.60 -9.83
N VAL A 48 -35.44 -0.51 -10.39
CA VAL A 48 -36.32 -0.48 -11.55
C VAL A 48 -37.75 -0.27 -11.09
N ARG A 49 -38.44 0.70 -11.68
CA ARG A 49 -39.86 0.96 -11.45
C ARG A 49 -40.63 0.67 -12.73
N ALA A 50 -41.64 -0.19 -12.63
CA ALA A 50 -42.63 -0.33 -13.70
C ALA A 50 -43.59 0.87 -13.67
N VAL A 51 -43.74 1.52 -14.82
CA VAL A 51 -44.67 2.62 -15.04
C VAL A 51 -45.61 2.21 -16.17
N ILE A 52 -46.90 2.50 -16.01
CA ILE A 52 -47.90 2.30 -17.06
C ILE A 52 -48.12 3.65 -17.72
N ASP A 53 -47.76 3.75 -19.00
CA ASP A 53 -47.93 4.95 -19.82
C ASP A 53 -48.84 4.60 -20.99
N LEU A 54 -50.03 5.19 -21.03
CA LEU A 54 -51.06 4.93 -22.06
C LEU A 54 -51.35 3.43 -22.30
N GLY A 55 -51.38 2.62 -21.23
CA GLY A 55 -51.63 1.18 -21.30
C GLY A 55 -50.41 0.32 -21.66
N VAL A 56 -49.26 0.94 -21.95
CA VAL A 56 -47.99 0.24 -22.19
C VAL A 56 -47.18 0.23 -20.89
N ARG A 57 -46.78 -0.97 -20.43
CA ARG A 57 -45.85 -1.11 -19.33
C ARG A 57 -44.44 -0.79 -19.80
N ARG A 58 -43.80 0.20 -19.17
CA ARG A 58 -42.39 0.55 -19.35
C ARG A 58 -41.65 0.39 -18.03
N GLU A 59 -40.36 0.11 -18.12
CA GLU A 59 -39.48 0.03 -16.95
C GLU A 59 -38.53 1.22 -16.95
N GLU A 60 -38.50 1.96 -15.85
CA GLU A 60 -37.65 3.13 -15.66
C GLU A 60 -36.66 2.87 -14.52
N LEU A 61 -35.40 3.25 -14.74
CA LEU A 61 -34.40 3.20 -13.68
C LEU A 61 -34.51 4.47 -12.83
N LEU A 62 -34.92 4.29 -11.58
CA LEU A 62 -35.07 5.38 -10.62
C LEU A 62 -33.86 5.42 -9.68
N ALA A 63 -33.10 6.51 -9.72
CA ALA A 63 -32.07 6.79 -8.74
C ALA A 63 -32.64 7.60 -7.57
N THR A 64 -32.35 7.17 -6.35
CA THR A 64 -32.53 7.96 -5.13
C THR A 64 -31.17 8.40 -4.65
N THR A 65 -30.97 9.69 -4.45
CA THR A 65 -29.71 10.26 -3.92
C THR A 65 -29.94 10.99 -2.62
N TRP A 66 -28.92 11.03 -1.78
CA TRP A 66 -28.88 11.76 -0.52
C TRP A 66 -27.52 12.41 -0.32
N ARG A 67 -27.50 13.58 0.32
CA ARG A 67 -26.26 14.23 0.76
C ARG A 67 -26.33 14.63 2.23
N GLY A 68 -25.18 14.57 2.91
CA GLY A 68 -25.07 14.92 4.32
C GLY A 68 -25.08 16.43 4.58
N ASP A 69 -24.69 17.21 3.58
CA ASP A 69 -24.57 18.67 3.62
C ASP A 69 -25.56 19.35 2.67
N GLY A 70 -25.85 20.63 2.88
CA GLY A 70 -26.59 21.44 1.90
C GLY A 70 -28.12 21.36 2.00
N GLY A 71 -28.71 22.42 2.56
CA GLY A 71 -30.12 22.80 2.36
C GLY A 71 -31.20 21.86 2.93
N PRO A 72 -32.49 22.26 2.81
CA PRO A 72 -33.62 21.50 3.33
C PRO A 72 -33.88 20.19 2.58
N ILE A 73 -33.45 20.08 1.31
CA ILE A 73 -33.72 18.93 0.44
C ILE A 73 -32.49 18.01 0.37
N ARG A 74 -32.41 17.11 1.36
CA ARG A 74 -31.31 16.14 1.44
C ARG A 74 -31.49 14.97 0.49
N ARG A 75 -32.73 14.56 0.20
CA ARG A 75 -33.08 13.40 -0.63
C ARG A 75 -33.69 13.83 -1.96
N GLN A 76 -33.27 13.22 -3.07
CA GLN A 76 -33.80 13.49 -4.40
C GLN A 76 -34.05 12.18 -5.16
N TYR A 77 -35.13 12.15 -5.94
CA TYR A 77 -35.48 11.05 -6.84
C TYR A 77 -35.37 11.52 -8.29
N ARG A 78 -34.81 10.69 -9.16
CA ARG A 78 -34.67 11.02 -10.58
C ARG A 78 -34.70 9.76 -11.45
N VAL A 79 -35.42 9.82 -12.56
CA VAL A 79 -35.29 8.82 -13.63
C VAL A 79 -33.96 9.05 -14.33
N VAL A 80 -33.13 8.01 -14.40
CA VAL A 80 -31.77 8.08 -14.94
C VAL A 80 -31.58 7.08 -16.06
N PRO A 81 -30.73 7.37 -17.04
CA PRO A 81 -30.39 6.39 -18.06
C PRO A 81 -29.61 5.21 -17.45
N GLY A 82 -29.67 4.04 -18.08
CA GLY A 82 -28.96 2.84 -17.60
C GLY A 82 -27.44 3.02 -17.51
N PHE A 83 -26.86 3.89 -18.34
CA PHE A 83 -25.42 4.21 -18.30
C PHE A 83 -25.03 5.19 -17.19
N ALA A 84 -25.98 5.71 -16.41
CA ALA A 84 -25.64 6.59 -15.30
C ALA A 84 -24.68 5.85 -14.34
N THR A 85 -23.63 6.54 -13.91
CA THR A 85 -22.64 6.04 -12.96
C THR A 85 -22.79 6.73 -11.61
N LEU A 86 -22.21 6.14 -10.55
CA LEU A 86 -22.16 6.78 -9.23
C LEU A 86 -21.56 8.20 -9.30
N GLY A 87 -20.49 8.37 -10.09
CA GLY A 87 -19.89 9.68 -10.35
C GLY A 87 -20.85 10.65 -11.03
N SER A 88 -21.59 10.22 -12.06
CA SER A 88 -22.55 11.09 -12.76
C SER A 88 -23.74 11.50 -11.88
N LEU A 89 -24.21 10.61 -10.99
CA LEU A 89 -25.28 10.92 -10.04
C LEU A 89 -24.85 11.99 -9.03
N ALA A 90 -23.60 11.91 -8.57
CA ALA A 90 -23.03 12.90 -7.66
C ALA A 90 -22.78 14.24 -8.37
N LEU A 91 -22.31 14.23 -9.63
CA LEU A 91 -22.15 15.44 -10.42
C LEU A 91 -23.48 16.16 -10.69
N GLY A 92 -24.57 15.41 -10.91
CA GLY A 92 -25.92 15.99 -10.99
C GLY A 92 -26.41 16.62 -9.68
N ARG A 93 -25.61 16.50 -8.62
CA ARG A 93 -25.78 17.07 -7.29
C ARG A 93 -24.60 18.03 -6.99
N ASP A 94 -23.81 18.47 -7.96
CA ASP A 94 -22.66 19.35 -7.74
C ASP A 94 -21.64 18.80 -6.73
N VAL A 95 -21.56 17.47 -6.65
CA VAL A 95 -20.68 16.74 -5.72
C VAL A 95 -19.68 15.95 -6.55
N ARG A 96 -18.38 16.20 -6.31
CA ARG A 96 -17.29 15.43 -6.93
C ARG A 96 -16.79 14.38 -5.96
N LEU A 97 -17.01 13.11 -6.29
CA LEU A 97 -16.55 11.98 -5.49
C LEU A 97 -15.08 11.68 -5.78
N VAL A 98 -14.39 11.23 -4.73
CA VAL A 98 -13.04 10.66 -4.81
C VAL A 98 -13.03 9.17 -4.48
N ARG A 99 -14.02 8.68 -3.73
CA ARG A 99 -14.17 7.27 -3.35
C ARG A 99 -15.63 6.84 -3.46
N GLY A 100 -15.84 5.58 -3.80
CA GLY A 100 -17.15 4.95 -3.90
C GLY A 100 -17.14 3.58 -3.23
N TYR A 101 -18.18 3.29 -2.47
CA TYR A 101 -18.39 2.02 -1.80
C TYR A 101 -19.81 1.53 -2.05
N ARG A 102 -19.97 0.22 -2.18
CA ARG A 102 -21.26 -0.46 -2.17
C ARG A 102 -21.44 -1.13 -0.81
N SER A 103 -22.56 -0.87 -0.16
CA SER A 103 -22.98 -1.62 1.03
C SER A 103 -23.67 -2.91 0.62
N ARG A 104 -23.40 -3.98 1.37
CA ARG A 104 -24.11 -5.27 1.21
C ARG A 104 -25.61 -5.14 1.50
N ALA A 105 -25.97 -4.25 2.43
CA ALA A 105 -27.37 -3.95 2.71
C ALA A 105 -27.56 -2.48 3.09
N GLY A 106 -28.72 -1.95 2.73
CA GLY A 106 -29.07 -0.57 2.95
C GLY A 106 -30.56 -0.39 3.13
N ARG A 107 -30.98 0.54 3.99
CA ARG A 107 -32.35 1.04 3.99
C ARG A 107 -32.45 2.56 4.06
N TRP A 108 -33.46 3.11 3.39
CA TRP A 108 -33.85 4.50 3.53
C TRP A 108 -34.71 4.66 4.79
N GLY A 109 -34.24 5.44 5.76
CA GLY A 109 -35.03 5.85 6.92
C GLY A 109 -35.62 7.26 6.75
N VAL A 110 -36.45 7.67 7.72
CA VAL A 110 -37.06 9.02 7.76
C VAL A 110 -36.00 10.11 7.86
N THR A 111 -34.96 9.89 8.67
CA THR A 111 -33.88 10.86 8.91
C THR A 111 -32.73 10.76 7.92
N GLY A 112 -32.78 9.80 6.98
CA GLY A 112 -31.71 9.53 6.02
C GLY A 112 -31.43 8.04 5.85
N PRO A 113 -30.46 7.71 4.99
CA PRO A 113 -30.07 6.32 4.74
C PRO A 113 -29.37 5.71 5.95
N ARG A 114 -29.42 4.38 6.05
CA ARG A 114 -28.60 3.58 6.96
C ARG A 114 -27.95 2.42 6.22
N LEU A 115 -26.67 2.20 6.50
CA LEU A 115 -25.84 1.17 5.88
C LEU A 115 -25.57 0.08 6.94
N LEU A 116 -25.61 -1.19 6.53
CA LEU A 116 -25.25 -2.31 7.40
C LEU A 116 -23.74 -2.51 7.36
N ILE A 117 -23.07 -2.22 8.47
CA ILE A 117 -21.62 -2.36 8.65
C ILE A 117 -21.40 -3.25 9.87
N ASP A 118 -20.68 -4.36 9.71
CA ASP A 118 -20.38 -5.30 10.79
C ASP A 118 -21.61 -5.66 11.67
N GLY A 119 -22.76 -5.93 11.03
CA GLY A 119 -24.01 -6.25 11.72
C GLY A 119 -24.76 -5.05 12.33
N ALA A 120 -24.19 -3.84 12.33
CA ALA A 120 -24.80 -2.63 12.86
C ALA A 120 -25.36 -1.70 11.76
N TRP A 121 -26.50 -1.05 12.03
CA TRP A 121 -27.14 -0.10 11.12
C TRP A 121 -26.67 1.34 11.37
N LEU A 122 -25.63 1.74 10.66
CA LEU A 122 -24.96 3.03 10.83
C LEU A 122 -25.49 4.10 9.86
N ARG A 123 -25.51 5.36 10.32
CA ARG A 123 -25.74 6.54 9.49
C ARG A 123 -24.48 6.83 8.67
N PRO A 124 -24.58 7.52 7.52
CA PRO A 124 -23.42 7.84 6.69
C PRO A 124 -22.27 8.51 7.47
N ALA A 125 -22.57 9.44 8.38
CA ALA A 125 -21.56 10.12 9.19
C ALA A 125 -20.83 9.18 10.15
N GLU A 126 -21.53 8.19 10.71
CA GLU A 126 -20.93 7.17 11.57
C GLU A 126 -20.03 6.24 10.75
N VAL A 127 -20.43 5.89 9.53
CA VAL A 127 -19.60 5.10 8.61
C VAL A 127 -18.35 5.88 8.18
N GLU A 128 -18.49 7.18 7.89
CA GLU A 128 -17.39 8.05 7.51
C GLU A 128 -16.33 8.22 8.60
N ALA A 129 -16.76 8.28 9.86
CA ALA A 129 -15.85 8.31 11.00
C ALA A 129 -15.04 7.01 11.17
N LEU A 130 -15.58 5.87 10.70
CA LEU A 130 -14.89 4.57 10.74
C LEU A 130 -14.00 4.33 9.51
N LEU A 131 -14.23 5.05 8.42
CA LEU A 131 -13.44 4.86 7.21
C LEU A 131 -12.04 5.47 7.37
N PRO A 132 -11.00 4.78 6.86
CA PRO A 132 -9.67 5.35 6.85
C PRO A 132 -9.66 6.66 6.04
N PRO A 133 -8.81 7.63 6.40
CA PRO A 133 -8.57 8.83 5.60
C PRO A 133 -8.27 8.48 4.13
N ALA A 134 -8.61 9.38 3.20
CA ALA A 134 -8.37 9.14 1.78
C ALA A 134 -6.87 8.86 1.47
N ASP A 135 -5.97 9.48 2.23
CA ASP A 135 -4.53 9.32 2.08
C ASP A 135 -3.95 8.11 2.86
N ALA A 136 -4.77 7.36 3.60
CA ALA A 136 -4.27 6.24 4.39
C ALA A 136 -3.52 5.17 3.56
N PRO A 137 -3.98 4.76 2.36
CA PRO A 137 -3.24 3.81 1.54
C PRO A 137 -1.88 4.36 1.08
N ARG A 138 -1.83 5.65 0.72
CA ARG A 138 -0.58 6.35 0.37
C ARG A 138 0.38 6.35 1.57
N ASN A 139 -0.09 6.80 2.73
CA ASN A 139 0.72 6.88 3.94
C ASN A 139 1.26 5.51 4.35
N ALA A 140 0.43 4.46 4.25
CA ALA A 140 0.85 3.09 4.54
C ALA A 140 1.90 2.59 3.53
N ALA A 141 1.75 2.89 2.24
CA ALA A 141 2.73 2.55 1.22
C ALA A 141 4.08 3.24 1.45
N VAL A 142 4.06 4.54 1.79
CA VAL A 142 5.26 5.32 2.12
C VAL A 142 5.94 4.77 3.37
N ALA A 143 5.18 4.50 4.44
CA ALA A 143 5.71 3.95 5.68
C ALA A 143 6.40 2.59 5.45
N ARG A 144 5.77 1.69 4.68
CA ARG A 144 6.35 0.39 4.33
C ARG A 144 7.73 0.50 3.69
N VAL A 145 7.88 1.37 2.69
CA VAL A 145 9.20 1.54 2.02
C VAL A 145 10.20 2.23 2.93
N ALA A 146 9.75 3.16 3.79
CA ALA A 146 10.62 3.76 4.80
C ALA A 146 11.17 2.71 5.78
N ASP A 147 10.33 1.76 6.22
CA ASP A 147 10.75 0.65 7.09
C ASP A 147 11.77 -0.27 6.41
N VAL A 148 11.55 -0.62 5.14
CA VAL A 148 12.51 -1.40 4.33
C VAL A 148 13.85 -0.66 4.23
N ARG A 149 13.82 0.63 3.88
CA ARG A 149 15.06 1.45 3.78
C ARG A 149 15.77 1.57 5.11
N ALA A 150 15.05 1.73 6.21
CA ALA A 150 15.62 1.79 7.55
C ALA A 150 16.28 0.46 7.94
N LEU A 151 15.64 -0.67 7.64
CA LEU A 151 16.19 -2.00 7.89
C LEU A 151 17.41 -2.30 7.02
N TYR A 152 17.32 -2.04 5.71
CA TYR A 152 18.44 -2.20 4.78
C TYR A 152 19.61 -1.28 5.16
N GLY A 153 19.34 -0.04 5.58
CA GLY A 153 20.34 0.89 6.09
C GLY A 153 21.07 0.37 7.33
N ARG A 154 20.35 -0.21 8.31
CA ARG A 154 20.98 -0.87 9.47
C ARG A 154 21.90 -2.03 9.05
N MET A 155 21.47 -2.83 8.08
CA MET A 155 22.29 -3.91 7.53
C MET A 155 23.52 -3.39 6.77
N LEU A 156 23.41 -2.23 6.10
CA LEU A 156 24.56 -1.56 5.46
C LEU A 156 25.60 -1.05 6.46
N THR A 157 25.19 -0.75 7.69
CA THR A 157 26.10 -0.32 8.78
C THR A 157 26.62 -1.48 9.62
N ASP A 158 25.94 -2.63 9.63
CA ASP A 158 26.42 -3.82 10.33
C ASP A 158 27.50 -4.54 9.51
N VAL A 159 28.76 -4.25 9.84
CA VAL A 159 29.93 -4.79 9.13
C VAL A 159 29.97 -6.32 9.18
N ALA A 160 29.62 -6.93 10.31
CA ALA A 160 29.61 -8.38 10.44
C ALA A 160 28.53 -8.98 9.52
N TYR A 161 27.32 -8.43 9.55
CA TYR A 161 26.22 -8.87 8.69
C TYR A 161 26.58 -8.76 7.20
N ARG A 162 27.25 -7.68 6.79
CA ARG A 162 27.68 -7.48 5.39
C ARG A 162 28.70 -8.47 4.92
N ILE A 163 29.64 -8.86 5.78
CA ILE A 163 30.63 -9.87 5.44
C ILE A 163 29.94 -11.23 5.31
N GLU A 164 29.08 -11.57 6.26
CA GLU A 164 28.43 -12.86 6.34
C GLU A 164 27.35 -13.06 5.28
N ASN A 165 26.62 -12.01 4.89
CA ASN A 165 25.49 -12.07 3.97
C ASN A 165 25.75 -11.18 2.74
N SER A 166 26.99 -11.23 2.25
CA SER A 166 27.50 -10.33 1.19
C SER A 166 26.69 -10.33 -0.11
N ALA A 167 25.97 -11.41 -0.41
CA ALA A 167 25.07 -11.50 -1.56
C ALA A 167 23.96 -10.43 -1.58
N LEU A 168 23.51 -9.94 -0.41
CA LEU A 168 22.51 -8.86 -0.33
C LEU A 168 23.03 -7.51 -0.85
N PHE A 169 24.35 -7.36 -0.93
CA PHE A 169 25.02 -6.11 -1.31
C PHE A 169 25.77 -6.23 -2.65
N ASP A 170 25.59 -7.36 -3.34
CA ASP A 170 26.19 -7.64 -4.62
C ASP A 170 25.13 -7.53 -5.72
N SER A 171 25.23 -6.47 -6.52
CA SER A 171 24.30 -6.20 -7.62
C SER A 171 24.37 -7.25 -8.74
N SER A 172 25.36 -8.15 -8.73
CA SER A 172 25.43 -9.29 -9.66
C SER A 172 24.45 -10.41 -9.29
N VAL A 173 23.98 -10.45 -8.03
CA VAL A 173 22.99 -11.42 -7.56
C VAL A 173 21.60 -11.00 -8.06
N ALA A 174 20.93 -11.88 -8.80
CA ALA A 174 19.68 -11.57 -9.48
C ALA A 174 18.57 -11.04 -8.54
N LEU A 175 18.43 -11.61 -7.34
CA LEU A 175 17.43 -11.15 -6.37
C LEU A 175 17.77 -9.77 -5.78
N THR A 176 19.04 -9.49 -5.54
CA THR A 176 19.54 -8.19 -5.10
C THR A 176 19.32 -7.13 -6.18
N SER A 177 19.71 -7.42 -7.42
CA SER A 177 19.47 -6.54 -8.56
C SER A 177 17.99 -6.22 -8.76
N ARG A 178 17.11 -7.21 -8.58
CA ARG A 178 15.67 -7.01 -8.61
C ARG A 178 15.20 -6.06 -7.51
N PHE A 179 15.65 -6.26 -6.27
CA PHE A 179 15.32 -5.35 -5.16
C PHE A 179 15.77 -3.91 -5.44
N GLU A 180 16.99 -3.72 -5.94
CA GLU A 180 17.51 -2.40 -6.32
C GLU A 180 16.67 -1.74 -7.43
N THR A 181 16.21 -2.54 -8.40
CA THR A 181 15.33 -2.07 -9.49
C THR A 181 13.98 -1.60 -8.95
N GLU A 182 13.35 -2.35 -8.04
CA GLU A 182 12.07 -1.95 -7.42
C GLU A 182 12.24 -0.69 -6.55
N LEU A 183 13.37 -0.55 -5.84
CA LEU A 183 13.69 0.66 -5.09
C LEU A 183 13.89 1.88 -5.99
N ALA A 184 14.53 1.71 -7.15
CA ALA A 184 14.67 2.77 -8.14
C ALA A 184 13.31 3.19 -8.70
N ALA A 185 12.48 2.21 -9.10
CA ALA A 185 11.13 2.46 -9.59
C ALA A 185 10.25 3.19 -8.56
N TRP A 186 10.38 2.86 -7.26
CA TRP A 186 9.72 3.61 -6.19
C TRP A 186 10.18 5.07 -6.11
N SER A 187 11.47 5.32 -6.32
CA SER A 187 12.06 6.66 -6.20
C SER A 187 11.63 7.60 -7.33
N ASP A 188 11.19 7.04 -8.47
CA ASP A 188 10.67 7.79 -9.60
C ASP A 188 9.18 8.19 -9.43
N LEU A 189 8.50 7.69 -8.39
CA LEU A 189 7.11 8.05 -8.11
C LEU A 189 7.00 9.46 -7.54
N SER A 190 5.86 10.11 -7.78
CA SER A 190 5.62 11.50 -7.39
C SER A 190 4.32 11.68 -6.62
N ASP A 191 4.07 12.89 -6.14
CA ASP A 191 2.85 13.21 -5.38
C ASP A 191 1.57 13.03 -6.21
N VAL A 192 1.65 13.06 -7.54
CA VAL A 192 0.50 12.83 -8.42
C VAL A 192 0.27 11.35 -8.75
N THR A 193 1.16 10.45 -8.34
CA THR A 193 1.00 9.01 -8.57
C THR A 193 -0.27 8.48 -7.87
N PRO A 194 -1.11 7.68 -8.56
CA PRO A 194 -2.30 7.08 -7.95
C PRO A 194 -1.96 6.21 -6.74
N ALA A 195 -2.83 6.23 -5.72
CA ALA A 195 -2.62 5.47 -4.49
C ALA A 195 -2.50 3.95 -4.73
N GLU A 196 -3.23 3.41 -5.70
CA GLU A 196 -3.16 1.99 -6.08
C GLU A 196 -1.78 1.60 -6.62
N GLU A 197 -1.18 2.49 -7.42
CA GLU A 197 0.16 2.29 -7.95
C GLU A 197 1.21 2.37 -6.84
N LEU A 198 1.08 3.32 -5.91
CA LEU A 198 1.92 3.38 -4.71
C LEU A 198 1.81 2.10 -3.87
N VAL A 199 0.59 1.61 -3.62
CA VAL A 199 0.40 0.35 -2.88
C VAL A 199 1.11 -0.80 -3.58
N ARG A 200 0.93 -0.96 -4.90
CA ARG A 200 1.57 -2.00 -5.70
C ARG A 200 3.10 -1.91 -5.67
N CYS A 201 3.68 -0.73 -5.91
CA CYS A 201 5.13 -0.53 -5.90
C CYS A 201 5.71 -0.74 -4.50
N SER A 202 5.05 -0.27 -3.43
CA SER A 202 5.52 -0.52 -2.06
C SER A 202 5.55 -2.01 -1.70
N ALA A 203 4.58 -2.78 -2.18
CA ALA A 203 4.55 -4.22 -1.98
C ALA A 203 5.65 -4.94 -2.78
N ALA A 204 5.93 -4.49 -4.02
CA ALA A 204 7.02 -5.03 -4.83
C ALA A 204 8.39 -4.79 -4.19
N VAL A 205 8.63 -3.60 -3.62
CA VAL A 205 9.84 -3.29 -2.84
C VAL A 205 9.97 -4.23 -1.64
N GLN A 206 8.93 -4.39 -0.83
CA GLN A 206 8.96 -5.27 0.35
C GLN A 206 9.27 -6.73 -0.03
N VAL A 207 8.53 -7.28 -1.01
CA VAL A 207 8.67 -8.67 -1.41
C VAL A 207 10.05 -8.95 -2.02
N SER A 208 10.55 -8.04 -2.86
CA SER A 208 11.88 -8.19 -3.46
C SER A 208 12.99 -8.08 -2.41
N PHE A 209 12.84 -7.17 -1.43
CA PHE A 209 13.77 -7.07 -0.29
C PHE A 209 13.80 -8.36 0.54
N ASP A 210 12.63 -8.87 0.95
CA ASP A 210 12.55 -10.08 1.77
C ASP A 210 13.15 -11.29 1.05
N ALA A 211 12.90 -11.41 -0.26
CA ALA A 211 13.46 -12.46 -1.09
C ALA A 211 14.99 -12.34 -1.23
N ALA A 212 15.51 -11.14 -1.51
CA ALA A 212 16.95 -10.89 -1.62
C ALA A 212 17.66 -11.19 -0.29
N ARG A 213 17.08 -10.74 0.82
CA ARG A 213 17.58 -10.98 2.17
C ARG A 213 17.60 -12.48 2.50
N ALA A 214 16.48 -13.17 2.33
CA ALA A 214 16.39 -14.60 2.62
C ALA A 214 17.39 -15.42 1.80
N ASN A 215 17.58 -15.07 0.52
CA ASN A 215 18.59 -15.69 -0.32
C ASN A 215 20.02 -15.42 0.19
N ALA A 216 20.32 -14.17 0.56
CA ALA A 216 21.63 -13.82 1.08
C ALA A 216 21.94 -14.53 2.40
N GLU A 217 20.96 -14.65 3.30
CA GLU A 217 21.08 -15.39 4.55
C GLU A 217 21.20 -16.91 4.32
N THR A 218 20.58 -17.43 3.28
CA THR A 218 20.72 -18.84 2.88
C THR A 218 22.11 -19.14 2.30
N LEU A 219 22.64 -18.26 1.45
CA LEU A 219 23.98 -18.40 0.88
C LEU A 219 25.06 -18.17 1.95
N GLY A 220 24.84 -17.18 2.82
CA GLY A 220 25.80 -16.73 3.81
C GLY A 220 27.20 -16.50 3.23
N ILE A 221 28.22 -16.93 3.97
CA ILE A 221 29.63 -16.90 3.55
C ILE A 221 29.88 -17.76 2.30
N GLY A 222 28.96 -18.67 1.94
CA GLY A 222 29.03 -19.48 0.74
C GLY A 222 29.04 -18.69 -0.56
N HIS A 223 28.49 -17.46 -0.57
CA HIS A 223 28.57 -16.54 -1.73
C HIS A 223 30.01 -16.16 -2.07
N LEU A 224 30.90 -16.15 -1.08
CA LEU A 224 32.30 -15.79 -1.28
C LEU A 224 33.06 -16.91 -2.00
N PRO A 225 34.08 -16.56 -2.80
CA PRO A 225 35.04 -17.53 -3.34
C PRO A 225 35.59 -18.42 -2.22
N GLU A 226 35.77 -19.71 -2.47
CA GLU A 226 36.24 -20.67 -1.45
C GLU A 226 37.50 -20.20 -0.71
N THR A 227 38.45 -19.64 -1.45
CA THR A 227 39.72 -19.11 -0.94
C THR A 227 39.56 -17.91 -0.01
N ALA A 228 38.42 -17.21 -0.04
CA ALA A 228 38.14 -16.04 0.78
C ALA A 228 37.31 -16.34 2.03
N ARG A 229 36.71 -17.54 2.14
CA ARG A 229 35.70 -17.84 3.18
C ARG A 229 36.27 -17.83 4.60
N ASP A 230 37.47 -18.39 4.79
CA ASP A 230 38.10 -18.43 6.12
C ASP A 230 38.50 -17.04 6.61
N ASP A 231 39.05 -16.22 5.72
CA ASP A 231 39.37 -14.84 5.99
C ASP A 231 38.13 -14.02 6.31
N ALA A 232 37.04 -14.22 5.56
CA ALA A 232 35.77 -13.57 5.82
C ALA A 232 35.18 -13.97 7.18
N ARG A 233 35.25 -15.25 7.59
CA ARG A 233 34.83 -15.68 8.94
C ARG A 233 35.62 -14.96 10.03
N ARG A 234 36.95 -14.85 9.86
CA ARG A 234 37.82 -14.13 10.80
C ARG A 234 37.48 -12.64 10.85
N ALA A 235 37.25 -12.02 9.70
CA ALA A 235 36.85 -10.61 9.63
C ALA A 235 35.48 -10.37 10.28
N ALA A 236 34.49 -11.22 10.03
CA ALA A 236 33.18 -11.12 10.67
C ALA A 236 33.28 -11.28 12.20
N GLY A 237 34.09 -12.23 12.68
CA GLY A 237 34.38 -12.40 14.11
C GLY A 237 35.02 -11.15 14.72
N ALA A 238 36.04 -10.58 14.06
CA ALA A 238 36.67 -9.34 14.51
C ALA A 238 35.71 -8.15 14.49
N ALA A 239 34.81 -8.06 13.50
CA ALA A 239 33.78 -7.04 13.43
C ALA A 239 32.77 -7.15 14.61
N ARG A 240 32.36 -8.37 14.96
CA ARG A 240 31.52 -8.61 16.16
C ARG A 240 32.25 -8.25 17.45
N LEU A 241 33.54 -8.54 17.55
CA LEU A 241 34.35 -8.14 18.70
C LEU A 241 34.43 -6.61 18.80
N ALA A 242 34.68 -5.92 17.70
CA ALA A 242 34.71 -4.45 17.67
C ALA A 242 33.36 -3.85 18.11
N ALA A 243 32.23 -4.39 17.62
CA ALA A 243 30.90 -3.90 17.98
C ALA A 243 30.56 -4.09 19.48
N ASN A 244 31.16 -5.09 20.14
CA ASN A 244 30.89 -5.44 21.53
C ASN A 244 32.04 -5.08 22.49
N ALA A 245 33.08 -4.39 22.03
CA ALA A 245 34.25 -4.16 22.85
C ALA A 245 33.96 -3.17 23.98
N GLY A 246 34.39 -3.51 25.20
CA GLY A 246 34.15 -2.73 26.40
C GLY A 246 34.97 -1.46 26.47
N THR A 247 36.06 -1.37 25.68
CA THR A 247 36.98 -0.23 25.67
C THR A 247 37.29 0.26 24.26
N GLU A 248 37.67 1.54 24.14
CA GLU A 248 38.07 2.13 22.86
C GLU A 248 39.30 1.47 22.25
N ALA A 249 40.29 1.11 23.07
CA ALA A 249 41.50 0.44 22.61
C ALA A 249 41.21 -0.93 21.96
N GLU A 250 40.29 -1.71 22.56
CA GLU A 250 39.85 -2.99 21.99
C GLU A 250 39.07 -2.80 20.69
N ARG A 251 38.22 -1.76 20.59
CA ARG A 251 37.53 -1.40 19.35
C ARG A 251 38.51 -1.12 18.23
N VAL A 252 39.49 -0.24 18.46
CA VAL A 252 40.49 0.16 17.47
C VAL A 252 41.28 -1.04 16.94
N VAL A 253 41.72 -1.94 17.83
CA VAL A 253 42.50 -3.13 17.44
C VAL A 253 41.65 -4.12 16.63
N ALA A 254 40.42 -4.39 17.08
CA ALA A 254 39.50 -5.27 16.37
C ALA A 254 39.14 -4.68 14.98
N HIS A 255 38.93 -3.37 14.92
CA HIS A 255 38.64 -2.63 13.71
C HIS A 255 39.82 -2.66 12.70
N ALA A 256 41.04 -2.41 13.17
CA ALA A 256 42.24 -2.51 12.33
C ALA A 256 42.41 -3.93 11.75
N THR A 257 42.03 -4.96 12.51
CA THR A 257 42.04 -6.34 12.03
C THR A 257 41.03 -6.58 10.91
N VAL A 258 39.81 -6.04 11.03
CA VAL A 258 38.78 -6.10 9.96
C VAL A 258 39.30 -5.42 8.69
N VAL A 259 39.79 -4.19 8.81
CA VAL A 259 40.32 -3.40 7.68
C VAL A 259 41.44 -4.15 6.97
N ARG A 260 42.39 -4.73 7.72
CA ARG A 260 43.51 -5.50 7.15
C ARG A 260 43.02 -6.70 6.35
N ILE A 261 42.08 -7.49 6.89
CA ILE A 261 41.57 -8.69 6.22
C ILE A 261 40.72 -8.34 5.00
N LEU A 262 39.84 -7.34 5.10
CA LEU A 262 39.02 -6.92 3.95
C LEU A 262 39.88 -6.33 2.83
N SER A 263 40.93 -5.58 3.17
CA SER A 263 41.88 -5.05 2.19
C SER A 263 42.61 -6.15 1.43
N SER A 264 42.93 -7.28 2.07
CA SER A 264 43.56 -8.41 1.38
C SER A 264 42.59 -9.20 0.51
N LEU A 265 41.29 -9.21 0.82
CA LEU A 265 40.27 -9.89 0.01
C LEU A 265 39.96 -9.13 -1.29
N GLY A 266 39.92 -7.79 -1.24
CA GLY A 266 39.76 -6.96 -2.45
C GLY A 266 38.45 -7.15 -3.22
N LEU A 267 37.39 -7.66 -2.59
CA LEU A 267 36.09 -7.92 -3.24
C LEU A 267 35.22 -6.66 -3.24
N TYR A 268 34.72 -6.26 -4.43
CA TYR A 268 34.04 -4.98 -4.64
C TYR A 268 32.72 -4.80 -3.85
N TYR A 269 32.07 -5.91 -3.52
CA TYR A 269 30.79 -5.94 -2.79
C TYR A 269 30.96 -6.11 -1.27
N LEU A 270 32.19 -6.29 -0.78
CA LEU A 270 32.49 -6.25 0.65
C LEU A 270 32.61 -4.78 1.14
N PRO A 271 32.44 -4.53 2.45
CA PRO A 271 32.63 -3.19 3.01
C PRO A 271 34.01 -2.63 2.68
N ALA A 272 34.05 -1.42 2.08
CA ALA A 272 35.30 -0.76 1.78
C ALA A 272 36.04 -0.40 3.08
N PRO A 273 37.33 -0.77 3.23
CA PRO A 273 38.07 -0.52 4.47
C PRO A 273 38.16 0.96 4.86
N THR A 274 38.19 1.85 3.86
CA THR A 274 38.23 3.31 4.05
C THR A 274 36.95 3.88 4.65
N ARG A 275 35.78 3.27 4.39
CA ARG A 275 34.50 3.72 4.98
C ARG A 275 34.29 3.25 6.42
N LEU A 276 35.19 2.42 6.94
CA LEU A 276 35.12 1.93 8.30
C LEU A 276 35.95 2.79 9.27
N GLN A 277 36.72 3.78 8.80
CA GLN A 277 37.42 4.71 9.69
C GLN A 277 36.40 5.40 10.61
N VAL A 278 36.58 5.17 11.92
CA VAL A 278 35.77 5.77 12.98
C VAL A 278 35.92 7.29 12.86
N GLU A 279 34.81 8.01 12.65
CA GLU A 279 34.78 9.45 12.88
C GLU A 279 35.00 9.67 14.39
N ASP A 280 36.03 10.46 14.71
CA ASP A 280 36.37 10.91 16.08
C ASP A 280 35.18 11.60 16.79
#